data_AF-A0A832N6G7-F1
#
_entry.id   AF-A0A832N6G7-F1
#
_cell.length_a   1.000
_cell.length_b   1.000
_cell.length_c   1.000
_cell.angle_alpha   90.00
_cell.angle_beta   90.00
_cell.angle_gamma   90.00
#
_symmetry.space_group_name_H-M   'P 1'
#
loop_
_entity.id
_entity.type
_entity.pdbx_description
1 polymer ?
#
loop_
_entity_poly.entity_id
_entity_poly.type
_entity_poly.pdbx_seq_one_letter_code
_entity_poly.pdbx_strand_id
1 'polypeptide(L)'
;MNWKSELDPVIKDYLNNLLKEVAEYKKAYSKAKDISRAQIWVALALLYRKITVLEATINEIKDKLFNETEKDKLEKTLKKY
;
A
#
# COMPACT_ATOMS: atom_id res chain seq x y z
N MET A 1 -7.47 -18.89 23.08
CA MET A 1 -8.36 -17.81 22.60
C MET A 1 -8.19 -17.68 21.10
N ASN A 2 -9.17 -18.08 20.29
CA ASN A 2 -9.05 -18.01 18.83
C ASN A 2 -9.61 -16.69 18.31
N TRP A 3 -9.05 -15.57 18.76
CA TRP A 3 -9.51 -14.20 18.45
C TRP A 3 -9.74 -13.94 16.95
N LYS A 4 -9.05 -14.69 16.08
CA LYS A 4 -9.25 -14.66 14.62
C LYS A 4 -10.65 -15.07 14.17
N SER A 5 -11.43 -15.79 14.98
CA SER A 5 -12.83 -16.14 14.69
C SER A 5 -13.80 -15.00 15.01
N GLU A 6 -13.36 -14.00 15.77
CA GLU A 6 -14.14 -12.80 16.10
C GLU A 6 -13.88 -11.65 15.12
N LEU A 7 -12.90 -11.81 14.22
CA LEU A 7 -12.64 -10.84 13.16
C LEU A 7 -13.74 -10.90 12.10
N ASP A 8 -14.11 -9.72 11.61
CA ASP A 8 -14.87 -9.57 10.39
C ASP A 8 -14.22 -10.40 9.24
N PRO A 9 -15.01 -11.15 8.43
CA PRO A 9 -14.46 -12.01 7.38
C PRO A 9 -13.54 -11.29 6.40
N VAL A 10 -13.85 -10.04 6.03
CA VAL A 10 -13.05 -9.25 5.09
C VAL A 10 -11.70 -8.90 5.73
N ILE A 11 -11.71 -8.45 6.99
CA ILE A 11 -10.48 -8.15 7.74
C ILE A 11 -9.63 -9.42 7.93
N LYS A 12 -10.27 -10.56 8.18
CA LYS A 12 -9.60 -11.84 8.31
C LYS A 12 -8.88 -12.25 7.03
N ASP A 13 -9.47 -12.01 5.87
CA ASP A 13 -8.84 -12.30 4.57
C ASP A 13 -7.63 -11.40 4.33
N TYR A 14 -7.73 -10.11 4.63
CA TYR A 14 -6.57 -9.20 4.55
C TYR A 14 -5.45 -9.62 5.49
N LEU A 15 -5.77 -9.99 6.73
CA LEU A 15 -4.79 -10.48 7.70
C LEU A 15 -4.12 -11.77 7.19
N ASN A 16 -4.90 -12.72 6.67
CA ASN A 16 -4.35 -13.97 6.16
C ASN A 16 -3.43 -13.75 4.95
N ASN A 17 -3.77 -12.81 4.07
CA ASN A 17 -2.93 -12.45 2.94
C ASN A 17 -1.63 -11.77 3.42
N LEU A 18 -1.70 -10.85 4.37
CA LEU A 18 -0.51 -10.25 4.98
C LEU A 18 0.39 -11.31 5.64
N LEU A 19 -0.18 -12.28 6.36
CA LEU A 19 0.59 -13.36 6.98
C LEU A 19 1.27 -14.26 5.94
N LYS A 20 0.62 -14.53 4.80
CA LYS A 20 1.24 -15.27 3.68
C LYS A 20 2.42 -14.52 3.10
N GLU A 21 2.27 -13.22 2.81
CA GLU A 21 3.36 -12.39 2.30
C GLU A 21 4.54 -12.30 3.28
N VAL A 22 4.26 -12.11 4.58
CA VAL A 22 5.30 -12.09 5.62
C VAL A 22 6.06 -13.43 5.64
N ALA A 23 5.36 -14.56 5.44
CA ALA A 23 5.98 -15.88 5.46
C ALA A 23 7.03 -16.10 4.36
N GLU A 24 6.96 -15.39 3.24
CA GLU A 24 8.00 -15.42 2.18
C GLU A 24 9.36 -14.96 2.72
N TYR A 25 9.37 -14.07 3.71
CA TYR A 25 10.56 -13.52 4.35
C TYR A 25 10.98 -14.32 5.60
N LYS A 26 10.50 -15.56 5.77
CA LYS A 26 10.81 -16.40 6.94
C LYS A 26 12.31 -16.53 7.21
N LYS A 27 13.12 -16.69 6.17
CA LYS A 27 14.58 -16.76 6.30
C LYS A 27 15.20 -15.52 6.93
N ALA A 28 14.59 -14.34 6.74
CA ALA A 28 15.09 -13.07 7.28
C ALA A 28 14.78 -12.95 8.78
N TYR A 29 13.52 -13.20 9.18
CA TYR A 29 13.13 -13.04 10.59
C TYR A 29 13.47 -14.25 11.46
N SER A 30 13.68 -15.46 10.90
CA SER A 30 13.92 -16.68 11.69
C SER A 30 15.26 -16.68 12.44
N LYS A 31 16.19 -15.80 12.05
CA LYS A 31 17.49 -15.63 12.70
C LYS A 31 17.48 -14.56 13.79
N ALA A 32 16.37 -13.85 13.96
CA ALA A 32 16.26 -12.80 14.96
C ALA A 32 16.19 -13.38 16.38
N LYS A 33 16.72 -12.63 17.35
CA LYS A 33 16.60 -12.96 18.78
C LYS A 33 15.13 -13.06 19.23
N ASP A 34 14.28 -12.21 18.65
CA ASP A 34 12.84 -12.22 18.84
C ASP A 34 12.15 -12.35 17.48
N ILE A 35 11.73 -13.58 17.17
CA ILE A 35 11.10 -13.94 15.90
C ILE A 35 9.78 -13.20 15.72
N SER A 36 8.95 -13.15 16.76
CA SER A 36 7.62 -12.52 16.72
C SER A 36 7.74 -11.03 16.43
N ARG A 37 8.67 -10.34 17.12
CA ARG A 37 8.92 -8.92 16.88
C ARG A 37 9.48 -8.67 15.48
N ALA A 38 10.39 -9.51 15.01
CA ALA A 38 10.93 -9.40 13.65
C ALA A 38 9.86 -9.63 12.57
N GLN A 39 8.95 -10.59 12.78
CA GLN A 39 7.79 -10.80 11.90
C GLN A 39 6.89 -9.56 11.82
N ILE A 40 6.63 -8.89 12.94
CA ILE A 40 5.85 -7.65 12.97
C ILE A 40 6.55 -6.55 12.16
N TRP A 41 7.88 -6.40 12.31
CA TRP A 41 8.64 -5.43 11.52
C TRP A 41 8.58 -5.71 10.01
N VAL A 42 8.65 -6.97 9.60
CA VAL A 42 8.46 -7.36 8.19
C VAL A 42 7.06 -6.98 7.71
N ALA A 43 6.03 -7.25 8.51
CA ALA A 43 4.66 -6.88 8.18
C ALA A 43 4.51 -5.35 8.00
N LEU A 44 5.08 -4.56 8.92
CA LEU A 44 5.06 -3.10 8.84
C LEU A 44 5.79 -2.58 7.60
N ALA A 45 6.96 -3.15 7.26
CA ALA A 45 7.71 -2.77 6.07
C ALA A 45 6.93 -3.08 4.78
N LEU A 46 6.24 -4.23 4.71
CA LEU A 46 5.38 -4.59 3.58
C LEU A 46 4.20 -3.63 3.44
N LEU A 47 3.54 -3.28 4.54
CA LEU A 47 2.44 -2.32 4.54
C LEU A 47 2.90 -0.93 4.12
N TYR A 48 4.02 -0.46 4.66
CA TYR A 48 4.62 0.83 4.29
C TYR A 48 4.92 0.88 2.79
N ARG A 49 5.55 -0.16 2.23
CA ARG A 49 5.82 -0.26 0.79
C ARG A 49 4.53 -0.13 -0.04
N LYS A 50 3.45 -0.81 0.36
CA LYS A 50 2.16 -0.74 -0.34
C LYS A 50 1.57 0.66 -0.29
N ILE A 51 1.65 1.33 0.86
CA ILE A 51 1.21 2.73 1.01
C ILE A 51 2.00 3.65 0.08
N THR A 52 3.34 3.55 0.07
CA THR A 52 4.18 4.39 -0.80
C THR A 52 3.89 4.18 -2.29
N VAL A 53 3.65 2.94 -2.72
CA VAL A 53 3.26 2.65 -4.11
C VAL A 53 1.90 3.27 -4.45
N LEU A 54 0.93 3.20 -3.54
CA LEU A 54 -0.38 3.82 -3.72
C LEU A 54 -0.27 5.35 -3.77
N GLU A 55 0.51 5.96 -2.88
CA GLU A 55 0.76 7.41 -2.88
C GLU A 55 1.41 7.87 -4.20
N ALA A 56 2.41 7.13 -4.69
CA ALA A 56 3.04 7.41 -5.98
C ALA A 56 2.03 7.32 -7.13
N THR A 57 1.22 6.25 -7.16
CA THR A 57 0.18 6.04 -8.18
C THR A 57 -0.85 7.18 -8.15
N ILE A 58 -1.28 7.61 -6.95
CA ILE A 58 -2.21 8.72 -6.79
C ILE A 58 -1.61 10.02 -7.33
N ASN A 59 -0.33 10.29 -7.04
CA ASN A 59 0.34 11.49 -7.54
C ASN A 59 0.47 11.46 -9.07
N GLU A 60 0.83 10.32 -9.67
CA GLU A 60 0.87 10.17 -11.13
C GLU A 60 -0.50 10.41 -11.79
N ILE A 61 -1.58 9.90 -11.19
CA ILE A 61 -2.95 10.13 -11.69
C ILE A 61 -3.31 11.60 -11.59
N LYS A 62 -3.00 12.25 -10.45
CA LYS A 62 -3.21 13.69 -10.28
C LYS A 62 -2.45 14.47 -11.35
N ASP A 63 -1.16 14.22 -11.51
CA ASP A 63 -0.33 14.92 -12.49
C ASP A 63 -0.89 14.78 -13.92
N LYS A 64 -1.37 13.59 -14.30
CA LYS A 64 -2.01 13.37 -15.61
C LYS A 64 -3.33 14.13 -15.75
N LEU A 65 -4.18 14.11 -14.73
CA LEU A 65 -5.47 14.82 -14.74
C LEU A 65 -5.28 16.35 -14.80
N PHE A 66 -4.29 16.89 -14.10
CA PHE A 66 -4.04 18.33 -14.03
C PHE A 66 -3.20 18.86 -15.21
N ASN A 67 -2.31 18.07 -15.82
CA ASN A 67 -1.47 18.55 -16.92
C ASN A 67 -2.17 18.63 -18.30
N GLU A 68 -3.10 17.73 -18.62
CA GLU A 68 -3.64 17.65 -20.00
C GLU A 68 -4.99 18.36 -20.18
N THR A 69 -5.86 18.38 -19.16
CA THR A 69 -7.25 18.83 -19.35
C THR A 69 -7.49 20.32 -19.13
N GLU A 70 -6.71 20.98 -18.28
CA GLU A 70 -6.91 22.39 -17.93
C GLU A 70 -6.04 23.34 -18.73
N LYS A 71 -4.76 23.00 -18.95
CA LYS A 71 -3.82 23.84 -19.69
C LYS A 71 -4.27 24.07 -21.13
N ASP A 72 -4.72 23.02 -21.81
CA ASP A 72 -5.19 23.09 -23.20
C ASP A 72 -6.53 23.82 -23.34
N LYS A 73 -7.43 23.69 -22.36
CA LYS A 73 -8.67 24.48 -22.31
C LYS A 73 -8.39 25.95 -22.03
N LEU A 74 -7.47 26.25 -21.12
CA LEU A 74 -7.07 27.61 -20.77
C LEU A 74 -6.41 28.30 -21.97
N GLU A 75 -5.44 27.64 -22.62
CA GLU A 75 -4.79 28.18 -23.82
C GLU A 75 -5.77 28.41 -24.98
N LYS A 76 -6.69 27.48 -25.23
CA LYS A 76 -7.72 27.65 -26.28
C LYS A 76 -8.69 28.78 -25.97
N THR A 77 -9.00 29.01 -24.70
CA THR A 77 -9.89 30.09 -24.27
C THR A 77 -9.18 31.44 -24.33
N LEU A 78 -7.91 31.49 -23.91
CA LEU A 78 -7.06 32.69 -23.96
C LEU A 78 -6.69 33.10 -25.39
N LYS A 79 -6.57 32.17 -26.34
CA LYS A 79 -6.34 32.46 -27.76
C LYS A 79 -7.61 32.86 -28.53
N LYS A 80 -8.79 32.71 -27.92
CA LYS A 80 -10.08 33.09 -28.51
C LYS A 80 -10.51 34.53 -28.17
N TYR A 81 -9.87 35.14 -27.18
CA TYR A 81 -9.99 36.56 -26.85
C TYR A 81 -8.77 37.32 -27.37
#